data_AF-A0A2D5W7T0-F1
#
_entry.id   AF-A0A2D5W7T0-F1
#
_cell.length_a   1.000
_cell.length_b   1.000
_cell.length_c   1.000
_cell.angle_alpha   90.00
_cell.angle_beta   90.00
_cell.angle_gamma   90.00
#
_symmetry.space_group_name_H-M   'P 1'
#
loop_
_entity.id
_entity.type
_entity.pdbx_description
1 polymer ?
#
loop_
_entity_poly.entity_id
_entity_poly.type
_entity_poly.pdbx_seq_one_letter_code
_entity_poly.pdbx_strand_id
1 'polypeptide(L)'
;MEPINKLLASAVPRPANDPTRSPTRPFPRTFWPAPYTGSHRKPGAQRASDPAMPSPLSILRGELGLAGSLAVLMGCLGRRLGGEPYRGTAVPADRLEDNGRRLARWALLLHRELASRLGAAEGLALATRMCVAGSVADLRRRLGNPDADAFADLDEAGRRQQVRTWVDSFPNADATIERCEPQRVSFTVRRCSLVEACAAAGQTELAAAFCEGDSLFFPSLSPPIEIERSQTIATGGSICDFRLCLESPLPAAGRPSSRPEPAEATV
;
A
#
# COMPACT_ATOMS: atom_id res chain seq x y z
N MET A 1 -28.21 -39.37 -37.33
CA MET A 1 -27.62 -38.01 -37.38
C MET A 1 -27.36 -37.59 -35.94
N GLU A 2 -26.13 -37.80 -35.50
CA GLU A 2 -25.60 -37.50 -34.16
C GLU A 2 -24.54 -36.40 -34.32
N PRO A 3 -24.44 -35.38 -33.44
CA PRO A 3 -23.43 -34.36 -33.60
C PRO A 3 -22.09 -34.79 -33.03
N ILE A 4 -21.08 -34.77 -33.90
CA ILE A 4 -19.66 -34.81 -33.62
C ILE A 4 -19.28 -33.54 -32.83
N ASN A 5 -19.04 -33.69 -31.53
CA ASN A 5 -18.37 -32.67 -30.72
C ASN A 5 -17.49 -33.35 -29.67
N LYS A 6 -16.46 -34.05 -30.16
CA LYS A 6 -15.33 -34.54 -29.38
C LYS A 6 -14.09 -34.34 -30.22
N LEU A 7 -13.38 -33.23 -30.02
CA LEU A 7 -11.96 -33.03 -30.33
C LEU A 7 -11.62 -31.58 -30.00
N LEU A 8 -11.15 -31.35 -28.77
CA LEU A 8 -10.19 -30.31 -28.33
C LEU A 8 -10.17 -30.29 -26.80
N ALA A 9 -9.73 -31.40 -26.21
CA ALA A 9 -9.28 -31.46 -24.82
C ALA A 9 -7.83 -31.98 -24.83
N SER A 10 -6.90 -31.08 -25.18
CA SER A 10 -5.48 -31.37 -25.05
C SER A 10 -5.08 -31.06 -23.60
N ALA A 11 -4.90 -32.12 -22.82
CA ALA A 11 -4.50 -32.06 -21.43
C ALA A 11 -3.06 -31.55 -21.31
N VAL A 12 -2.88 -30.37 -20.73
CA VAL A 12 -1.57 -29.94 -20.21
C VAL A 12 -1.29 -30.80 -18.97
N PRO A 13 -0.16 -31.54 -18.91
CA PRO A 13 0.17 -32.31 -17.72
C PRO A 13 0.38 -31.37 -16.53
N ARG A 14 -0.36 -31.62 -15.44
CA ARG A 14 -0.06 -31.02 -14.13
C ARG A 14 1.30 -31.54 -13.67
N PRO A 15 2.23 -30.68 -13.22
CA PRO A 15 3.45 -31.16 -12.58
C PRO A 15 3.07 -31.93 -11.31
N ALA A 16 3.68 -33.10 -11.13
CA ALA A 16 3.50 -33.93 -9.94
C ALA A 16 4.03 -33.15 -8.71
N ASN A 17 3.21 -33.07 -7.66
CA ASN A 17 3.65 -32.60 -6.35
C ASN A 17 4.72 -33.56 -5.83
N ASP A 18 5.95 -33.07 -5.66
CA ASP A 18 7.03 -33.79 -4.99
C ASP A 18 6.92 -33.57 -3.47
N PRO A 19 6.52 -34.60 -2.69
CA PRO A 19 6.36 -34.48 -1.24
C PRO A 19 7.70 -34.42 -0.48
N THR A 20 8.84 -34.48 -1.16
CA THR A 20 10.17 -34.48 -0.52
C THR A 20 10.82 -33.09 -0.41
N ARG A 21 10.16 -32.04 -0.91
CA ARG A 21 10.68 -30.67 -0.84
C ARG A 21 10.47 -30.06 0.55
N SER A 22 11.44 -30.25 1.43
CA SER A 22 11.50 -29.59 2.74
C SER A 22 11.43 -28.05 2.62
N PRO A 23 10.60 -27.35 3.42
CA PRO A 23 10.49 -25.90 3.40
C PRO A 23 11.63 -25.29 4.23
N THR A 24 12.84 -25.24 3.69
CA THR A 24 13.99 -24.75 4.43
C THR A 24 14.83 -23.77 3.63
N ARG A 25 14.26 -22.60 3.37
CA ARG A 25 15.01 -21.35 3.53
C ARG A 25 14.14 -20.32 4.24
N PRO A 26 14.51 -19.81 5.43
CA PRO A 26 13.90 -18.60 5.95
C PRO A 26 14.09 -17.47 4.93
N PHE A 27 13.08 -16.59 4.83
CA PHE A 27 13.10 -15.41 3.96
C PHE A 27 14.44 -14.68 4.07
N PRO A 28 15.12 -14.35 2.96
CA PRO A 28 16.24 -13.43 3.01
C PRO A 28 15.71 -12.06 3.49
N ARG A 29 15.96 -11.76 4.77
CA ARG A 29 15.72 -10.45 5.42
C ARG A 29 16.52 -9.30 4.79
N THR A 30 17.34 -9.57 3.78
CA THR A 30 18.36 -8.65 3.27
C THR A 30 17.84 -7.58 2.31
N PHE A 31 16.58 -7.67 1.86
CA PHE A 31 15.99 -6.68 0.93
C PHE A 31 14.79 -5.90 1.51
N TRP A 32 14.40 -6.15 2.76
CA TRP A 32 13.31 -5.44 3.42
C TRP A 32 13.75 -5.00 4.82
N PRO A 33 13.46 -3.76 5.26
CA PRO A 33 13.51 -3.45 6.67
C PRO A 33 12.63 -4.46 7.42
N ALA A 34 13.05 -4.88 8.61
CA ALA A 34 12.29 -5.83 9.43
C ALA A 34 10.81 -5.37 9.54
N PRO A 35 9.83 -6.31 9.54
CA PRO A 35 8.43 -5.95 9.75
C PRO A 35 8.34 -5.02 10.97
N TYR A 36 7.62 -3.91 10.82
CA TYR A 36 7.49 -2.89 11.85
C TYR A 36 6.78 -3.49 13.08
N THR A 37 7.56 -4.09 13.98
CA THR A 37 7.09 -4.59 15.26
C THR A 37 7.03 -3.42 16.22
N GLY A 38 5.97 -2.61 16.16
CA GLY A 38 5.54 -1.53 17.08
C GLY A 38 6.41 -1.16 18.29
N SER A 39 7.70 -0.91 18.08
CA SER A 39 8.70 -0.68 19.12
C SER A 39 9.25 0.71 18.87
N HIS A 40 8.84 1.63 19.73
CA HIS A 40 9.35 2.99 19.81
C HIS A 40 10.87 2.98 20.02
N ARG A 41 11.64 2.92 18.94
CA ARG A 41 13.05 3.34 18.93
C ARG A 41 13.14 4.54 18.00
N LYS A 42 13.45 5.71 18.58
CA LYS A 42 13.85 6.90 17.83
C LYS A 42 14.93 6.49 16.81
N PRO A 43 14.69 6.60 15.50
CA PRO A 43 15.70 6.31 14.51
C PRO A 43 16.83 7.33 14.66
N GLY A 44 18.04 6.86 14.94
CA GLY A 44 19.24 7.68 14.80
C GLY A 44 19.38 8.14 13.36
N ALA A 45 19.67 9.42 13.17
CA ALA A 45 19.81 10.08 11.88
C ALA A 45 20.87 9.40 10.99
N GLN A 46 20.45 8.48 10.13
CA GLN A 46 21.22 8.05 8.96
C GLN A 46 20.38 8.34 7.72
N ARG A 47 20.54 9.55 7.19
CA ARG A 47 20.11 9.92 5.83
C ARG A 47 21.06 9.25 4.83
N ALA A 48 20.71 8.06 4.40
CA ALA A 48 21.06 7.59 3.06
C ALA A 48 19.92 7.98 2.12
N SER A 49 20.24 8.47 0.93
CA SER A 49 19.27 8.62 -0.16
C SER A 49 18.57 7.27 -0.34
N ASP A 50 17.32 7.19 0.09
CA ASP A 50 16.60 5.93 0.06
C ASP A 50 16.54 5.46 -1.41
N PRO A 51 17.08 4.27 -1.74
CA PRO A 51 17.00 3.79 -3.11
C PRO A 51 15.53 3.75 -3.49
N ALA A 52 15.19 4.41 -4.61
CA ALA A 52 13.82 4.49 -5.08
C ALA A 52 13.20 3.08 -5.05
N MET A 53 12.05 2.95 -4.36
CA MET A 53 11.35 1.66 -4.23
C MET A 53 11.22 1.02 -5.62
N PRO A 54 11.63 -0.25 -5.78
CA PRO A 54 11.58 -0.90 -7.08
C PRO A 54 10.12 -0.99 -7.55
N SER A 55 9.91 -0.75 -8.84
CA SER A 55 8.58 -0.92 -9.43
C SER A 55 8.08 -2.37 -9.25
N PRO A 56 6.76 -2.61 -9.16
CA PRO A 56 6.22 -3.97 -9.09
C PRO A 56 6.70 -4.88 -10.23
N LEU A 57 6.83 -4.34 -11.44
CA LEU A 57 7.32 -5.09 -12.60
C LEU A 57 8.81 -5.45 -12.50
N SER A 58 9.65 -4.55 -11.95
CA SER A 58 11.05 -4.88 -11.71
C SER A 58 11.22 -5.96 -10.63
N ILE A 59 10.36 -5.97 -9.60
CA ILE A 59 10.33 -7.04 -8.59
C ILE A 59 9.98 -8.37 -9.27
N LEU A 60 8.88 -8.41 -10.03
CA LEU A 60 8.45 -9.63 -10.73
C LEU A 60 9.53 -10.17 -11.67
N ARG A 61 10.17 -9.27 -12.44
CA ARG A 61 11.25 -9.63 -13.38
C ARG A 61 12.50 -10.10 -12.68
N GLY A 62 12.85 -9.53 -11.53
CA GLY A 62 13.99 -9.97 -10.72
C GLY A 62 13.80 -11.40 -10.19
N GLU A 63 12.57 -11.75 -9.82
CA GLU A 63 12.25 -13.05 -9.23
C GLU A 63 12.02 -14.15 -10.26
N LEU A 64 11.34 -13.84 -11.37
CA LEU A 64 10.88 -14.86 -12.34
C LEU A 64 11.58 -14.77 -13.71
N GLY A 65 12.44 -13.77 -13.91
CA GLY A 65 12.96 -13.42 -15.23
C GLY A 65 11.89 -12.87 -16.17
N LEU A 66 12.30 -12.53 -17.40
CA LEU A 66 11.41 -11.92 -18.39
C LEU A 66 10.27 -12.87 -18.83
N ALA A 67 10.61 -14.13 -19.16
CA ALA A 67 9.64 -15.11 -19.62
C ALA A 67 8.62 -15.47 -18.52
N GLY A 68 9.08 -15.68 -17.29
CA GLY A 68 8.20 -15.95 -16.15
C GLY A 68 7.27 -14.78 -15.83
N SER A 69 7.79 -13.55 -15.90
CA SER A 69 6.97 -12.34 -15.74
C SER A 69 5.88 -12.24 -16.80
N LEU A 70 6.22 -12.44 -18.08
CA LEU A 70 5.25 -12.41 -19.17
C LEU A 70 4.18 -13.48 -18.99
N ALA A 71 4.56 -14.69 -18.59
CA ALA A 71 3.62 -15.78 -18.35
C ALA A 71 2.63 -15.45 -17.21
N VAL A 72 3.09 -14.84 -16.11
CA VAL A 72 2.23 -14.38 -15.02
C VAL A 72 1.26 -13.29 -15.50
N LEU A 73 1.74 -12.30 -16.25
CA LEU A 73 0.89 -11.21 -16.76
C LEU A 73 -0.19 -11.75 -17.72
N MET A 74 0.18 -12.68 -18.59
CA MET A 74 -0.78 -13.35 -19.49
C MET A 74 -1.81 -14.19 -18.71
N GLY A 75 -1.38 -14.90 -17.67
CA GLY A 75 -2.29 -15.64 -16.78
C GLY A 75 -3.28 -14.72 -16.06
N CYS A 76 -2.81 -13.58 -15.54
CA CYS A 76 -3.67 -12.55 -14.95
C CYS A 76 -4.69 -12.00 -15.95
N LEU A 77 -4.27 -11.73 -17.19
CA LEU A 77 -5.16 -11.26 -18.25
C LEU A 77 -6.21 -12.31 -18.61
N GLY A 78 -5.83 -13.58 -18.76
CA GLY A 78 -6.76 -14.67 -19.04
C GLY A 78 -7.83 -14.81 -17.94
N ARG A 79 -7.41 -14.79 -16.67
CA ARG A 79 -8.32 -14.79 -15.51
C ARG A 79 -9.26 -13.60 -15.54
N ARG A 80 -8.74 -12.40 -15.80
CA ARG A 80 -9.55 -11.17 -15.91
C ARG A 80 -10.60 -11.27 -17.00
N LEU A 81 -10.25 -11.76 -18.18
CA LEU A 81 -11.19 -11.98 -19.29
C LEU A 81 -12.27 -13.00 -18.91
N GLY A 82 -11.91 -13.97 -18.06
CA GLY A 82 -12.86 -14.87 -17.43
C GLY A 82 -13.73 -14.25 -16.32
N GLY A 83 -13.58 -12.97 -15.98
CA GLY A 83 -14.35 -12.33 -14.91
C GLY A 83 -13.80 -12.50 -13.49
N GLU A 84 -12.60 -13.08 -13.33
CA GLU A 84 -11.91 -13.08 -12.03
C GLU A 84 -11.38 -11.67 -11.65
N PRO A 85 -11.14 -11.39 -10.35
CA PRO A 85 -11.25 -12.29 -9.20
C PRO A 85 -12.66 -12.41 -8.62
N TYR A 86 -13.62 -11.63 -9.13
CA TYR A 86 -14.97 -11.49 -8.60
C TYR A 86 -16.03 -12.31 -9.35
N ARG A 87 -15.61 -13.36 -10.07
CA ARG A 87 -16.55 -14.22 -10.80
C ARG A 87 -17.53 -14.84 -9.80
N GLY A 88 -18.82 -14.64 -10.05
CA GLY A 88 -19.89 -15.20 -9.21
C GLY A 88 -20.12 -14.46 -7.88
N THR A 89 -19.45 -13.34 -7.64
CA THR A 89 -19.78 -12.48 -6.50
C THR A 89 -20.94 -11.55 -6.85
N ALA A 90 -21.62 -11.02 -5.84
CA ALA A 90 -22.64 -9.99 -6.04
C ALA A 90 -22.04 -8.75 -6.74
N VAL A 91 -22.87 -8.02 -7.48
CA VAL A 91 -22.51 -6.70 -8.04
C VAL A 91 -22.14 -5.76 -6.87
N PRO A 92 -21.16 -4.84 -7.03
CA PRO A 92 -20.85 -3.86 -6.00
C PRO A 92 -22.09 -3.11 -5.53
N ALA A 93 -22.28 -2.99 -4.21
CA ALA A 93 -23.44 -2.33 -3.62
C ALA A 93 -23.44 -0.82 -3.87
N ASP A 94 -22.25 -0.22 -3.99
CA ASP A 94 -22.06 1.21 -4.19
C ASP A 94 -20.76 1.53 -4.94
N ARG A 95 -20.52 2.83 -5.14
CA ARG A 95 -19.32 3.33 -5.81
C ARG A 95 -18.04 3.08 -5.01
N LEU A 96 -18.10 3.13 -3.68
CA LEU A 96 -16.95 2.91 -2.82
C LEU A 96 -16.44 1.47 -3.01
N GLU A 97 -17.37 0.51 -3.02
CA GLU A 97 -17.08 -0.90 -3.28
C GLU A 97 -16.56 -1.12 -4.72
N ASP A 98 -17.18 -0.52 -5.75
CA ASP A 98 -16.70 -0.64 -7.13
C ASP A 98 -15.25 -0.12 -7.28
N ASN A 99 -14.94 1.01 -6.65
CA ASN A 99 -13.58 1.55 -6.62
C ASN A 99 -12.59 0.60 -5.95
N GLY A 100 -12.94 0.07 -4.77
CA GLY A 100 -12.12 -0.92 -4.07
C GLY A 100 -11.85 -2.15 -4.92
N ARG A 101 -12.90 -2.69 -5.57
CA ARG A 101 -12.78 -3.84 -6.46
C ARG A 101 -11.88 -3.55 -7.66
N ARG A 102 -11.96 -2.36 -8.27
CA ARG A 102 -11.11 -1.95 -9.40
C ARG A 102 -9.65 -1.81 -8.98
N LEU A 103 -9.38 -1.17 -7.86
CA LEU A 103 -8.03 -0.94 -7.34
C LEU A 103 -7.35 -2.26 -6.94
N ALA A 104 -8.04 -3.12 -6.19
CA ALA A 104 -7.47 -4.37 -5.70
C ALA A 104 -7.32 -5.45 -6.79
N ARG A 105 -8.07 -5.34 -7.90
CA ARG A 105 -8.20 -6.39 -8.93
C ARG A 105 -6.87 -6.99 -9.35
N TRP A 106 -5.90 -6.16 -9.70
CA TRP A 106 -4.63 -6.65 -10.24
C TRP A 106 -3.77 -7.34 -9.20
N ALA A 107 -3.71 -6.83 -7.97
CA ALA A 107 -3.00 -7.49 -6.89
C ALA A 107 -3.60 -8.87 -6.57
N LEU A 108 -4.94 -8.97 -6.56
CA LEU A 108 -5.66 -10.22 -6.33
C LEU A 108 -5.49 -11.24 -7.46
N LEU A 109 -5.42 -10.79 -8.72
CA LEU A 109 -5.13 -11.66 -9.86
C LEU A 109 -3.67 -12.13 -9.85
N LEU A 110 -2.74 -11.22 -9.54
CA LEU A 110 -1.32 -11.55 -9.39
C LEU A 110 -1.13 -12.59 -8.29
N HIS A 111 -1.76 -12.43 -7.14
CA HIS A 111 -1.66 -13.40 -6.05
C HIS A 111 -2.11 -14.80 -6.48
N ARG A 112 -3.30 -14.94 -7.08
CA ARG A 112 -3.79 -16.25 -7.57
C ARG A 112 -2.85 -16.86 -8.60
N GLU A 113 -2.35 -16.06 -9.54
CA GLU A 113 -1.49 -16.55 -10.59
C GLU A 113 -0.12 -16.98 -10.05
N LEU A 114 0.47 -16.19 -9.17
CA LEU A 114 1.73 -16.50 -8.50
C LEU A 114 1.59 -17.74 -7.60
N ALA A 115 0.52 -17.84 -6.82
CA ALA A 115 0.23 -18.99 -5.98
C ALA A 115 0.12 -20.29 -6.80
N SER A 116 -0.52 -20.22 -7.98
CA SER A 116 -0.64 -21.39 -8.87
C SER A 116 0.68 -21.87 -9.47
N ARG A 117 1.68 -20.99 -9.55
CA ARG A 117 2.98 -21.27 -10.19
C ARG A 117 4.08 -21.59 -9.19
N LEU A 118 4.09 -20.90 -8.06
CA LEU A 118 5.16 -20.94 -7.08
C LEU A 118 4.80 -21.72 -5.82
N GLY A 119 3.51 -22.01 -5.62
CA GLY A 119 2.97 -22.46 -4.34
C GLY A 119 2.36 -21.29 -3.56
N ALA A 120 1.47 -21.61 -2.61
CA ALA A 120 0.68 -20.62 -1.89
C ALA A 120 1.55 -19.63 -1.09
N ALA A 121 2.55 -20.13 -0.35
CA ALA A 121 3.39 -19.29 0.52
C ALA A 121 4.30 -18.35 -0.29
N GLU A 122 5.03 -18.89 -1.25
CA GLU A 122 5.92 -18.12 -2.13
C GLU A 122 5.14 -17.14 -3.00
N GLY A 123 3.99 -17.56 -3.51
CA GLY A 123 3.10 -16.73 -4.31
C GLY A 123 2.54 -15.55 -3.53
N LEU A 124 2.05 -15.78 -2.31
CA LEU A 124 1.59 -14.72 -1.42
C LEU A 124 2.72 -13.73 -1.11
N ALA A 125 3.90 -14.23 -0.76
CA ALA A 125 5.00 -13.36 -0.40
C ALA A 125 5.43 -12.44 -1.56
N LEU A 126 5.53 -12.97 -2.78
CA LEU A 126 5.84 -12.16 -3.95
C LEU A 126 4.71 -11.18 -4.28
N ALA A 127 3.45 -11.62 -4.20
CA ALA A 127 2.30 -10.75 -4.42
C ALA A 127 2.24 -9.59 -3.42
N THR A 128 2.53 -9.86 -2.14
CA THR A 128 2.63 -8.84 -1.08
C THR A 128 3.71 -7.81 -1.41
N ARG A 129 4.93 -8.23 -1.78
CA ARG A 129 6.00 -7.30 -2.17
C ARG A 129 5.59 -6.38 -3.33
N MET A 130 4.96 -6.97 -4.34
CA MET A 130 4.46 -6.21 -5.49
C MET A 130 3.32 -5.25 -5.12
N CYS A 131 2.40 -5.69 -4.27
CA CYS A 131 1.29 -4.88 -3.76
C CYS A 131 1.80 -3.68 -2.96
N VAL A 132 2.77 -3.88 -2.07
CA VAL A 132 3.39 -2.82 -1.27
C VAL A 132 4.08 -1.81 -2.18
N ALA A 133 4.91 -2.26 -3.12
CA ALA A 133 5.58 -1.37 -4.07
C ALA A 133 4.58 -0.58 -4.93
N GLY A 134 3.49 -1.22 -5.35
CA GLY A 134 2.40 -0.56 -6.08
C GLY A 134 1.68 0.48 -5.21
N SER A 135 1.46 0.19 -3.94
CA SER A 135 0.80 1.08 -2.97
C SER A 135 1.66 2.32 -2.70
N VAL A 136 2.97 2.17 -2.49
CA VAL A 136 3.89 3.30 -2.34
C VAL A 136 3.91 4.18 -3.60
N ALA A 137 3.94 3.58 -4.78
CA ALA A 137 3.89 4.33 -6.04
C ALA A 137 2.57 5.09 -6.22
N ASP A 138 1.44 4.48 -5.84
CA ASP A 138 0.11 5.12 -5.89
C ASP A 138 0.02 6.28 -4.90
N LEU A 139 0.48 6.08 -3.66
CA LEU A 139 0.56 7.12 -2.63
C LEU A 139 1.38 8.31 -3.10
N ARG A 140 2.58 8.08 -3.65
CA ARG A 140 3.43 9.14 -4.19
C ARG A 140 2.77 9.89 -5.34
N ARG A 141 2.00 9.22 -6.18
CA ARG A 141 1.26 9.86 -7.27
C ARG A 141 0.09 10.71 -6.76
N ARG A 142 -0.63 10.25 -5.73
CA ARG A 142 -1.83 10.93 -5.21
C ARG A 142 -1.49 12.10 -4.27
N LEU A 143 -0.54 11.86 -3.36
CA LEU A 143 -0.17 12.80 -2.31
C LEU A 143 1.04 13.67 -2.68
N GLY A 144 1.80 13.29 -3.71
CA GLY A 144 3.02 13.98 -4.08
C GLY A 144 4.07 13.88 -2.98
N ASN A 145 4.61 15.04 -2.60
CA ASN A 145 5.53 15.19 -1.48
C ASN A 145 4.95 16.26 -0.54
N PRO A 146 4.09 15.88 0.43
CA PRO A 146 3.53 16.81 1.40
C PRO A 146 4.64 17.63 2.07
N ASP A 147 4.50 18.95 2.05
CA ASP A 147 5.43 19.87 2.69
C ASP A 147 4.92 20.19 4.10
N ALA A 148 5.62 19.67 5.10
CA ALA A 148 5.24 19.83 6.51
C ALA A 148 5.35 21.29 6.98
N ASP A 149 6.33 22.04 6.49
CA ASP A 149 6.53 23.44 6.87
C ASP A 149 5.42 24.29 6.25
N ALA A 150 5.14 24.10 4.96
CA ALA A 150 4.02 24.77 4.29
C ALA A 150 2.66 24.41 4.92
N PHE A 151 2.47 23.16 5.36
CA PHE A 151 1.26 22.75 6.07
C PHE A 151 1.12 23.42 7.44
N ALA A 152 2.22 23.57 8.18
CA ALA A 152 2.23 24.20 9.49
C ALA A 152 1.88 25.71 9.41
N ASP A 153 2.29 26.37 8.34
CA ASP A 153 2.04 27.80 8.09
C ASP A 153 0.60 28.12 7.68
N LEU A 154 -0.19 27.13 7.23
CA LEU A 154 -1.62 27.31 6.97
C LEU A 154 -2.36 27.62 8.27
N ASP A 155 -3.48 28.35 8.20
CA ASP A 155 -4.42 28.46 9.31
C ASP A 155 -5.21 27.15 9.51
N GLU A 156 -6.09 27.09 10.53
CA GLU A 156 -6.86 25.87 10.80
C GLU A 156 -7.74 25.46 9.61
N ALA A 157 -8.38 26.42 8.95
CA ALA A 157 -9.25 26.15 7.81
C ALA A 157 -8.46 25.59 6.62
N GLY A 158 -7.31 26.20 6.32
CA GLY A 158 -6.38 25.76 5.29
C GLY A 158 -5.84 24.36 5.56
N ARG A 159 -5.40 24.06 6.79
CA ARG A 159 -4.96 22.71 7.17
C ARG A 159 -6.08 21.69 7.01
N ARG A 160 -7.30 22.00 7.50
CA ARG A 160 -8.45 21.09 7.37
C ARG A 160 -8.80 20.84 5.91
N GLN A 161 -8.77 21.86 5.06
CA GLN A 161 -9.01 21.71 3.62
C GLN A 161 -7.89 20.89 2.95
N GLN A 162 -6.63 21.10 3.31
CA GLN A 162 -5.51 20.33 2.78
C GLN A 162 -5.60 18.84 3.15
N VAL A 163 -5.90 18.53 4.42
CA VAL A 163 -6.12 17.14 4.87
C VAL A 163 -7.32 16.53 4.16
N ARG A 164 -8.40 17.29 3.96
CA ARG A 164 -9.55 16.82 3.19
C ARG A 164 -9.18 16.47 1.75
N THR A 165 -8.39 17.30 1.08
CA THR A 165 -7.87 16.99 -0.26
C THR A 165 -7.06 15.68 -0.27
N TRP A 166 -6.21 15.44 0.74
CA TRP A 166 -5.47 14.19 0.87
C TRP A 166 -6.42 13.00 1.05
N VAL A 167 -7.36 13.08 1.99
CA VAL A 167 -8.34 12.02 2.27
C VAL A 167 -9.21 11.73 1.05
N ASP A 168 -9.77 12.76 0.41
CA ASP A 168 -10.66 12.63 -0.75
C ASP A 168 -9.94 12.09 -1.99
N SER A 169 -8.59 12.11 -2.00
CA SER A 169 -7.78 11.49 -3.06
C SER A 169 -7.83 9.95 -3.03
N PHE A 170 -8.35 9.35 -1.97
CA PHE A 170 -8.48 7.90 -1.79
C PHE A 170 -9.93 7.44 -1.98
N PRO A 171 -10.33 7.03 -3.19
CA PRO A 171 -11.72 6.71 -3.52
C PRO A 171 -12.19 5.36 -2.93
N ASN A 172 -11.40 4.78 -2.03
CA ASN A 172 -11.57 3.46 -1.42
C ASN A 172 -11.72 3.51 0.10
N ALA A 173 -11.81 4.70 0.69
CA ALA A 173 -11.97 4.88 2.12
C ALA A 173 -13.12 5.85 2.42
N ASP A 174 -13.89 5.52 3.46
CA ASP A 174 -14.78 6.47 4.13
C ASP A 174 -14.07 6.94 5.41
N ALA A 175 -13.60 8.18 5.39
CA ALA A 175 -12.76 8.73 6.45
C ALA A 175 -13.34 10.00 7.07
N THR A 176 -13.16 10.13 8.38
CA THR A 176 -13.54 11.30 9.16
C THR A 176 -12.27 11.97 9.72
N ILE A 177 -12.11 13.26 9.46
CA ILE A 177 -11.00 14.05 9.99
C ILE A 177 -11.31 14.44 11.42
N GLU A 178 -10.45 14.03 12.35
CA GLU A 178 -10.63 14.28 13.79
C GLU A 178 -9.87 15.54 14.24
N ARG A 179 -8.63 15.73 13.76
CA ARG A 179 -7.77 16.87 14.13
C ARG A 179 -6.85 17.31 12.99
N CYS A 180 -6.60 18.62 12.93
CA CYS A 180 -5.69 19.28 11.98
C CYS A 180 -4.86 20.36 12.68
N GLU A 181 -3.86 19.93 13.44
CA GLU A 181 -2.90 20.78 14.13
C GLU A 181 -1.65 20.98 13.24
N PRO A 182 -0.83 22.03 13.45
CA PRO A 182 0.33 22.31 12.60
C PRO A 182 1.31 21.13 12.42
N GLN A 183 1.49 20.32 13.47
CA GLN A 183 2.44 19.21 13.49
C GLN A 183 1.75 17.84 13.58
N ARG A 184 0.42 17.81 13.63
CA ARG A 184 -0.33 16.58 13.88
C ARG A 184 -1.66 16.56 13.14
N VAL A 185 -1.87 15.50 12.40
CA VAL A 185 -3.14 15.21 11.73
C VAL A 185 -3.65 13.87 12.23
N SER A 186 -4.94 13.78 12.56
CA SER A 186 -5.56 12.50 12.87
C SER A 186 -6.89 12.36 12.15
N PHE A 187 -7.13 11.17 11.61
CA PHE A 187 -8.38 10.81 10.94
C PHE A 187 -8.69 9.33 11.13
N THR A 188 -9.97 9.00 11.09
CA THR A 188 -10.46 7.64 11.26
C THR A 188 -11.06 7.15 9.96
N VAL A 189 -10.65 5.96 9.49
CA VAL A 189 -11.34 5.26 8.40
C VAL A 189 -12.29 4.23 9.01
N ARG A 190 -13.59 4.35 8.72
CA ARG A 190 -14.62 3.42 9.22
C ARG A 190 -14.98 2.33 8.22
N ARG A 191 -14.71 2.58 6.93
CA ARG A 191 -14.95 1.62 5.85
C ARG A 191 -13.81 1.70 4.84
N CYS A 192 -13.26 0.54 4.48
CA CYS A 192 -12.19 0.42 3.49
C CYS A 192 -12.57 -0.61 2.44
N SER A 193 -12.88 -0.16 1.23
CA SER A 193 -13.35 -1.06 0.18
C SER A 193 -12.25 -1.93 -0.42
N LEU A 194 -10.97 -1.68 -0.11
CA LEU A 194 -9.89 -2.63 -0.43
C LEU A 194 -9.99 -3.90 0.42
N VAL A 195 -10.32 -3.78 1.71
CA VAL A 195 -10.52 -4.94 2.59
C VAL A 195 -11.77 -5.71 2.15
N GLU A 196 -12.86 -5.00 1.86
CA GLU A 196 -14.09 -5.60 1.31
C GLU A 196 -13.83 -6.33 -0.01
N ALA A 197 -13.04 -5.73 -0.91
CA ALA A 197 -12.65 -6.35 -2.17
C ALA A 197 -11.83 -7.63 -1.97
N CYS A 198 -10.88 -7.63 -1.04
CA CYS A 198 -10.11 -8.83 -0.69
C CYS A 198 -11.02 -9.94 -0.14
N ALA A 199 -11.94 -9.60 0.76
CA ALA A 199 -12.91 -10.53 1.30
C ALA A 199 -13.85 -11.11 0.22
N ALA A 200 -14.39 -10.25 -0.65
CA ALA A 200 -15.25 -10.67 -1.76
C ALA A 200 -14.52 -11.59 -2.75
N ALA A 201 -13.20 -11.42 -2.91
CA ALA A 201 -12.36 -12.29 -3.74
C ALA A 201 -11.86 -13.55 -3.02
N GLY A 202 -12.18 -13.73 -1.73
CA GLY A 202 -11.70 -14.84 -0.90
C GLY A 202 -10.18 -14.83 -0.67
N GLN A 203 -9.56 -13.65 -0.59
CA GLN A 203 -8.11 -13.46 -0.46
C GLN A 203 -7.79 -12.40 0.62
N THR A 204 -8.32 -12.61 1.83
CA THR A 204 -8.18 -11.66 2.95
C THR A 204 -6.72 -11.49 3.42
N GLU A 205 -5.88 -12.49 3.18
CA GLU A 205 -4.44 -12.47 3.47
C GLU A 205 -3.69 -11.35 2.75
N LEU A 206 -4.21 -10.82 1.64
CA LEU A 206 -3.60 -9.72 0.90
C LEU A 206 -4.03 -8.33 1.43
N ALA A 207 -5.07 -8.24 2.26
CA ALA A 207 -5.62 -6.97 2.72
C ALA A 207 -4.58 -6.10 3.44
N ALA A 208 -3.77 -6.72 4.32
CA ALA A 208 -2.73 -6.03 5.08
C ALA A 208 -1.60 -5.48 4.18
N ALA A 209 -1.36 -6.08 3.01
CA ALA A 209 -0.34 -5.62 2.08
C ALA A 209 -0.64 -4.23 1.49
N PHE A 210 -1.92 -3.85 1.38
CA PHE A 210 -2.29 -2.49 0.98
C PHE A 210 -1.96 -1.47 2.07
N CYS A 211 -2.16 -1.82 3.35
CA CYS A 211 -1.88 -0.94 4.49
C CYS A 211 -0.38 -0.74 4.72
N GLU A 212 0.45 -1.74 4.39
CA GLU A 212 1.90 -1.67 4.57
C GLU A 212 2.55 -0.62 3.65
N GLY A 213 1.90 -0.27 2.54
CA GLY A 213 2.33 0.84 1.68
C GLY A 213 2.41 2.17 2.44
N ASP A 214 1.47 2.44 3.35
CA ASP A 214 1.47 3.65 4.17
C ASP A 214 2.69 3.68 5.12
N SER A 215 2.99 2.54 5.74
CA SER A 215 4.10 2.37 6.69
C SER A 215 5.48 2.61 6.05
N LEU A 216 5.59 2.47 4.73
CA LEU A 216 6.81 2.77 3.99
C LEU A 216 6.79 4.15 3.35
N PHE A 217 5.63 4.61 2.88
CA PHE A 217 5.52 5.88 2.17
C PHE A 217 5.81 7.07 3.09
N PHE A 218 5.10 7.22 4.21
CA PHE A 218 5.22 8.40 5.07
C PHE A 218 6.64 8.59 5.64
N PRO A 219 7.32 7.54 6.15
CA PRO A 219 8.70 7.67 6.60
C PRO A 219 9.71 7.96 5.48
N SER A 220 9.38 7.65 4.21
CA SER A 220 10.25 7.91 3.06
C SER A 220 10.22 9.36 2.55
N LEU A 221 9.33 10.21 3.11
CA LEU A 221 9.24 11.62 2.78
C LEU A 221 10.42 12.41 3.39
N SER A 222 10.62 13.62 2.89
CA SER A 222 11.62 14.56 3.44
C SER A 222 10.98 15.92 3.68
N PRO A 223 10.76 16.33 4.95
CA PRO A 223 11.03 15.57 6.18
C PRO A 223 10.15 14.31 6.30
N PRO A 224 10.61 13.28 7.04
CA PRO A 224 9.82 12.07 7.24
C PRO A 224 8.57 12.39 8.05
N ILE A 225 7.44 11.80 7.67
CA ILE A 225 6.19 11.86 8.44
C ILE A 225 6.08 10.56 9.23
N GLU A 226 5.99 10.64 10.55
CA GLU A 226 5.71 9.46 11.35
C GLU A 226 4.23 9.11 11.26
N ILE A 227 3.94 7.83 11.00
CA ILE A 227 2.59 7.30 10.97
C ILE A 227 2.41 6.34 12.14
N GLU A 228 1.38 6.59 12.95
CA GLU A 228 0.94 5.69 14.00
C GLU A 228 -0.49 5.21 13.70
N ARG A 229 -0.71 3.91 13.91
CA ARG A 229 -2.02 3.25 13.88
C ARG A 229 -2.04 2.19 14.98
N SER A 230 -3.03 2.23 15.86
CA SER A 230 -3.18 1.19 16.89
C SER A 230 -3.95 -0.03 16.38
N GLN A 231 -4.79 0.17 15.36
CA GLN A 231 -5.58 -0.87 14.73
C GLN A 231 -5.80 -0.59 13.24
N THR A 232 -6.09 -1.64 12.48
CA THR A 232 -6.54 -1.51 11.11
C THR A 232 -7.69 -2.48 10.84
N ILE A 233 -8.60 -2.10 9.94
CA ILE A 233 -9.68 -2.99 9.47
C ILE A 233 -9.08 -4.25 8.82
N ALA A 234 -7.96 -4.12 8.11
CA ALA A 234 -7.28 -5.23 7.45
C ALA A 234 -6.73 -6.29 8.44
N THR A 235 -6.46 -5.90 9.69
CA THR A 235 -6.00 -6.81 10.76
C THR A 235 -7.11 -7.17 11.75
N GLY A 236 -8.38 -6.93 11.41
CA GLY A 236 -9.54 -7.26 12.24
C GLY A 236 -9.98 -6.18 13.22
N GLY A 237 -9.42 -4.96 13.13
CA GLY A 237 -9.90 -3.79 13.86
C GLY A 237 -11.26 -3.30 13.36
N SER A 238 -11.95 -2.51 14.17
CA SER A 238 -13.25 -1.92 13.79
C SER A 238 -13.10 -0.66 12.92
N ILE A 239 -11.93 -0.03 12.97
CA ILE A 239 -11.55 1.18 12.25
C ILE A 239 -10.05 1.12 11.88
N CYS A 240 -9.59 2.04 11.03
CA CYS A 240 -8.18 2.41 10.98
C CYS A 240 -8.02 3.80 11.63
N ASP A 241 -7.19 3.91 12.66
CA ASP A 241 -6.98 5.15 13.42
C ASP A 241 -5.65 5.82 13.05
N PHE A 242 -5.65 6.61 11.98
CA PHE A 242 -4.44 7.25 11.48
C PHE A 242 -4.04 8.44 12.35
N ARG A 243 -2.76 8.51 12.71
CA ARG A 243 -2.11 9.67 13.31
C ARG A 243 -0.83 9.93 12.53
N LEU A 244 -0.78 11.10 11.92
CA LEU A 244 0.39 11.58 11.18
C LEU A 244 1.07 12.66 12.02
N CYS A 245 2.33 12.46 12.37
CA CYS A 245 3.18 13.46 12.99
C CYS A 245 4.06 14.08 11.90
N LEU A 246 3.81 15.36 11.61
CA LEU A 246 4.51 16.14 10.60
C LEU A 246 5.68 16.92 11.21
N GLU A 247 6.16 16.51 12.39
CA GLU A 247 7.31 17.15 13.01
C GLU A 247 8.51 17.06 12.06
N SER A 248 8.82 18.18 11.42
CA SER A 248 10.13 18.40 10.85
C SER A 248 11.12 18.17 12.00
N PRO A 249 12.13 17.29 11.88
CA PRO A 249 13.15 17.17 12.92
C PRO A 249 13.86 18.52 13.00
N LEU A 250 13.34 19.40 13.85
CA LEU A 250 13.89 20.71 14.09
C LEU A 250 15.30 20.50 14.65
N PRO A 251 16.31 21.24 14.16
CA PRO A 251 17.59 21.26 14.85
C PRO A 251 17.33 21.76 16.27
N ALA A 252 17.60 20.89 17.25
CA ALA A 252 17.77 21.33 18.61
C ALA A 252 18.85 22.43 18.59
N ALA A 253 18.46 23.64 19.01
CA ALA A 253 19.27 24.85 19.18
C ALA A 253 19.48 25.75 17.94
N GLY A 254 18.87 26.95 18.00
CA GLY A 254 19.53 28.18 17.55
C GLY A 254 19.20 28.71 16.15
N ARG A 255 17.93 29.02 15.85
CA ARG A 255 17.66 30.12 14.89
C ARG A 255 17.51 31.43 15.66
N PRO A 256 18.43 32.40 15.54
CA PRO A 256 18.19 33.74 16.04
C PRO A 256 16.99 34.34 15.29
N SER A 257 16.04 34.89 16.04
CA SER A 257 14.91 35.65 15.54
C SER A 257 15.42 36.86 14.76
N SER A 258 15.48 36.77 13.43
CA SER A 258 15.75 37.93 12.56
C SER A 258 14.48 38.74 12.33
N ARG A 259 13.81 39.15 13.41
CA ARG A 259 12.92 40.31 13.37
C ARG A 259 13.75 41.50 13.82
N PRO A 260 14.15 42.42 12.92
CA PRO A 260 14.72 43.68 13.35
C PRO A 260 13.67 44.40 14.19
N GLU A 261 14.05 44.69 15.42
CA GLU A 261 13.34 45.58 16.33
C GLU A 261 13.21 46.94 15.64
N PRO A 262 11.99 47.52 15.49
CA PRO A 262 11.84 48.83 14.90
C PRO A 262 12.53 49.84 15.81
N ALA A 263 13.53 50.54 15.26
CA ALA A 263 14.26 51.58 15.98
C ALA A 263 13.28 52.64 16.51
N GLU A 264 13.22 52.78 17.84
CA GLU A 264 12.59 53.93 18.49
C GLU A 264 13.27 55.21 17.98
N ALA A 265 12.49 56.04 17.30
CA ALA A 265 12.90 57.39 16.92
C ALA A 265 12.79 58.27 18.16
N THR A 266 13.93 58.53 18.82
CA THR A 266 14.02 59.55 19.87
C THR A 266 14.08 60.94 19.23
N VAL A 267 13.18 61.81 19.69
CA VAL A 267 13.09 63.25 19.37
C VAL A 267 13.98 64.06 20.30
#